data_AF-A0A7C4ZBE3-F1
#
_entry.id   AF-A0A7C4ZBE3-F1
#
_cell.length_a   1.000
_cell.length_b   1.000
_cell.length_c   1.000
_cell.angle_alpha   90.00
_cell.angle_beta   90.00
_cell.angle_gamma   90.00
#
_symmetry.space_group_name_H-M   'P 1'
#
loop_
_entity.id
_entity.type
_entity.pdbx_description
1 polymer ?
#
loop_
_entity_poly.entity_id
_entity_poly.type
_entity_poly.pdbx_seq_one_letter_code
_entity_poly.pdbx_strand_id
1 'polypeptide(L)'
;MKKDIKKEVLKKIEQKEVLVRPRFVFTLLKIALVTILISVALVALYIFNLSFYLPRRGLSLAEMAQRPIIFSSIPWGLVIMGASLVVLLGYLYIKHEGGYKRNILWTIIGLSAFLILGGALISVTQMNERLERRPGFNRFYNKTEERFVPGQGPRGGRGIHRQPLPYNYGPQR
;
A
#
# COMPACT_ATOMS: atom_id res chain seq x y z
N MET A 1 3.85 54.05 -17.39
CA MET A 1 4.19 54.11 -15.94
C MET A 1 4.37 52.71 -15.40
N LYS A 2 5.61 52.26 -15.18
CA LYS A 2 5.91 50.98 -14.52
C LYS A 2 5.63 51.17 -13.02
N LYS A 3 4.63 50.48 -12.48
CA LYS A 3 4.41 50.44 -11.03
C LYS A 3 5.64 49.78 -10.40
N ASP A 4 6.41 50.54 -9.63
CA ASP A 4 7.56 50.08 -8.86
C ASP A 4 7.06 49.19 -7.71
N ILE A 5 6.77 47.93 -8.01
CA ILE A 5 6.38 46.89 -7.02
C ILE A 5 7.39 46.85 -5.86
N LYS A 6 8.67 47.12 -6.16
CA LYS A 6 9.75 47.20 -5.18
C LYS A 6 9.52 48.27 -4.11
N LYS A 7 8.99 49.44 -4.46
CA LYS A 7 8.71 50.54 -3.52
C LYS A 7 7.45 50.27 -2.69
N GLU A 8 6.46 49.62 -3.28
CA GLU A 8 5.22 49.24 -2.58
C GLU A 8 5.47 48.14 -1.54
N VAL A 9 6.33 47.17 -1.88
CA VAL A 9 6.77 46.13 -0.95
C VAL A 9 7.63 46.71 0.17
N LEU A 10 8.54 47.66 -0.12
CA LEU A 10 9.36 48.33 0.90
C LEU A 10 8.49 49.09 1.92
N LYS A 11 7.49 49.85 1.45
CA LYS A 11 6.56 50.57 2.33
C LYS A 11 5.75 49.64 3.23
N LYS A 12 5.28 48.49 2.72
CA LYS A 12 4.55 47.48 3.51
C LYS A 12 5.44 46.78 4.55
N ILE A 13 6.74 46.67 4.29
CA ILE A 13 7.72 46.12 5.25
C ILE A 13 8.02 47.14 6.36
N GLU A 14 8.21 48.42 6.02
CA GLU A 14 8.42 49.51 6.99
C GLU A 14 7.21 49.70 7.93
N GLN A 15 6.00 49.46 7.43
CA GLN A 15 4.76 49.54 8.22
C GLN A 15 4.57 48.39 9.24
N LYS A 16 5.53 47.47 9.40
CA LYS A 16 5.43 46.29 10.30
C LYS A 16 4.19 45.40 10.07
N GLU A 17 3.45 45.58 8.99
CA GLU A 17 2.27 44.76 8.67
C GLU A 17 2.62 43.35 8.17
N VAL A 18 3.90 43.08 7.91
CA VAL A 18 4.37 41.74 7.55
C VAL A 18 4.85 41.02 8.81
N LEU A 19 3.94 40.29 9.45
CA LEU A 19 4.29 39.29 10.47
C LEU A 19 5.25 38.27 9.86
N VAL A 20 6.54 38.42 10.14
CA VAL A 20 7.59 37.50 9.72
C VAL A 20 7.31 36.14 10.37
N ARG A 21 6.76 35.19 9.60
CA ARG A 21 6.52 33.83 10.12
C ARG A 21 7.86 33.22 10.56
N PRO A 22 7.96 32.66 11.77
CA PRO A 22 9.21 32.12 12.29
C PRO A 22 9.70 30.97 11.41
N ARG A 23 10.97 31.05 10.98
CA ARG A 23 11.62 30.06 10.08
C ARG A 23 11.52 28.63 10.60
N PHE A 24 11.51 28.44 11.92
CA PHE A 24 11.42 27.14 12.57
C PHE A 24 10.10 26.40 12.25
N VAL A 25 8.96 27.10 12.25
CA VAL A 25 7.64 26.51 11.94
C VAL A 25 7.60 26.02 10.49
N PHE A 26 8.24 26.75 9.58
CA PHE A 26 8.32 26.35 8.18
C PHE A 26 9.19 25.10 7.98
N THR A 27 10.33 25.01 8.66
CA THR A 27 11.20 23.82 8.63
C THR A 27 10.49 22.59 9.22
N LEU A 28 9.83 22.74 10.36
CA LEU A 28 9.05 21.68 10.99
C LEU A 28 7.94 21.16 10.07
N LEU A 29 7.22 22.07 9.42
CA LEU A 29 6.16 21.72 8.49
C LEU A 29 6.71 20.94 7.27
N LYS A 30 7.86 21.35 6.73
CA LYS A 30 8.53 20.63 5.63
C LYS A 30 8.94 19.22 6.05
N ILE A 31 9.58 19.08 7.21
CA ILE A 31 9.98 17.76 7.74
C ILE A 31 8.76 16.88 7.94
N ALA A 32 7.71 17.39 8.60
CA ALA A 32 6.49 16.64 8.85
C ALA A 32 5.83 16.16 7.55
N LEU A 33 5.79 17.01 6.52
CA LEU A 33 5.19 16.66 5.22
C LEU A 33 6.00 15.56 4.51
N VAL A 34 7.34 15.64 4.54
CA VAL A 34 8.23 14.59 4.02
C VAL A 34 8.06 13.28 4.79
N THR A 35 7.97 13.34 6.12
CA THR A 35 7.73 12.15 6.95
C THR A 35 6.40 11.49 6.58
N ILE A 36 5.32 12.26 6.46
CA ILE A 36 4.00 11.75 6.04
C ILE A 36 4.10 11.09 4.66
N LEU A 37 4.79 11.72 3.71
CA LEU A 37 4.98 11.16 2.37
C LEU A 37 5.68 9.80 2.43
N ILE A 38 6.78 9.68 3.18
CA ILE A 38 7.51 8.43 3.34
C ILE A 38 6.63 7.37 4.02
N SER A 39 5.91 7.73 5.07
CA SER A 39 5.01 6.81 5.77
C SER A 39 3.90 6.28 4.86
N VAL A 40 3.25 7.13 4.06
CA VAL A 40 2.22 6.72 3.10
C VAL A 40 2.80 5.80 2.03
N ALA A 41 4.01 6.08 1.54
CA ALA A 41 4.70 5.22 0.57
C ALA A 41 5.00 3.83 1.15
N LEU A 42 5.50 3.76 2.39
CA LEU A 42 5.76 2.48 3.08
C LEU A 42 4.48 1.67 3.29
N VAL A 43 3.38 2.33 3.68
CA VAL A 43 2.08 1.66 3.85
C VAL A 43 1.57 1.13 2.51
N ALA A 44 1.66 1.92 1.44
CA ALA A 44 1.28 1.48 0.09
C ALA A 44 2.12 0.26 -0.35
N LEU A 45 3.43 0.31 -0.15
CA LEU A 45 4.35 -0.80 -0.45
C LEU A 45 3.95 -2.08 0.30
N TYR A 46 3.64 -1.96 1.59
CA TYR A 46 3.18 -3.09 2.41
C TYR A 46 1.86 -3.67 1.91
N ILE A 47 0.91 -2.83 1.49
CA ILE A 47 -0.38 -3.29 0.94
C ILE A 47 -0.18 -4.04 -0.37
N PHE A 48 0.65 -3.53 -1.28
CA PHE A 48 0.98 -4.24 -2.52
C PHE A 48 1.68 -5.55 -2.23
N ASN A 49 2.65 -5.56 -1.31
CA ASN A 49 3.30 -6.78 -0.86
C ASN A 49 2.30 -7.84 -0.38
N LEU A 50 1.37 -7.45 0.50
CA LEU A 50 0.36 -8.34 1.04
C LEU A 50 -0.60 -8.85 -0.05
N SER A 51 -0.94 -7.99 -1.01
CA SER A 51 -1.82 -8.33 -2.14
C SER A 51 -1.25 -9.44 -3.02
N PHE A 52 0.08 -9.48 -3.19
CA PHE A 52 0.75 -10.56 -3.93
C PHE A 52 1.06 -11.78 -3.07
N TYR A 53 1.30 -11.59 -1.77
CA TYR A 53 1.67 -12.67 -0.85
C TYR A 53 0.49 -13.57 -0.49
N LEU A 54 -0.69 -13.01 -0.17
CA LEU A 54 -1.85 -13.79 0.30
C LEU A 54 -2.33 -14.85 -0.71
N PRO A 55 -2.51 -14.54 -2.01
CA PRO A 55 -2.92 -15.55 -2.99
C PRO A 55 -1.88 -16.65 -3.16
N ARG A 56 -0.59 -16.30 -3.07
CA ARG A 56 0.53 -17.26 -3.16
C ARG A 56 0.65 -18.19 -1.97
N ARG A 57 0.19 -17.73 -0.80
CA ARG A 57 0.15 -18.53 0.44
C ARG A 57 -0.99 -19.54 0.43
N GLY A 58 -2.17 -19.11 -0.01
CA GLY A 58 -3.35 -19.98 -0.08
C GLY A 58 -3.27 -20.98 -1.23
N LEU A 59 -3.13 -20.49 -2.46
CA LEU A 59 -3.23 -21.32 -3.65
C LEU A 59 -2.05 -22.30 -3.75
N SER A 60 -2.37 -23.57 -4.00
CA SER A 60 -1.36 -24.54 -4.43
C SER A 60 -0.80 -24.15 -5.80
N LEU A 61 0.42 -24.60 -6.12
CA LEU A 61 1.03 -24.37 -7.44
C LEU A 61 0.12 -24.83 -8.61
N ALA A 62 -0.71 -25.86 -8.38
CA ALA A 62 -1.67 -26.38 -9.35
C ALA A 62 -2.89 -25.47 -9.54
N GLU A 63 -3.38 -24.82 -8.47
CA GLU A 63 -4.48 -23.85 -8.52
C GLU A 63 -3.99 -22.50 -9.09
N MET A 64 -2.74 -22.11 -8.83
CA MET A 64 -2.11 -20.95 -9.47
C MET A 64 -1.92 -21.13 -10.98
N ALA A 65 -1.85 -22.36 -11.50
CA ALA A 65 -1.76 -22.59 -12.95
C ALA A 65 -3.09 -22.28 -13.67
N GLN A 66 -4.21 -22.27 -12.94
CA GLN A 66 -5.52 -21.95 -13.49
C GLN A 66 -5.73 -20.43 -13.47
N ARG A 67 -5.51 -19.79 -14.61
CA ARG A 67 -5.69 -18.33 -14.82
C ARG A 67 -6.94 -17.72 -14.17
N PRO A 68 -8.16 -18.31 -14.23
CA PRO A 68 -9.33 -17.67 -13.63
C PRO A 68 -9.31 -17.65 -12.09
N ILE A 69 -8.59 -18.58 -11.44
CA ILE A 69 -8.52 -18.67 -9.98
C ILE A 69 -7.59 -17.59 -9.41
N ILE A 70 -6.53 -17.24 -10.13
CA ILE A 70 -5.57 -16.21 -9.70
C ILE A 70 -6.27 -14.85 -9.59
N PHE A 71 -7.02 -14.44 -10.61
CA PHE A 71 -7.67 -13.11 -10.62
C PHE A 71 -8.81 -12.98 -9.61
N SER A 72 -9.51 -14.07 -9.30
CA SER A 72 -10.56 -14.08 -8.28
C SER A 72 -10.00 -14.11 -6.85
N SER A 73 -8.77 -14.64 -6.67
CA SER A 73 -8.11 -14.72 -5.37
C SER A 73 -7.34 -13.45 -4.99
N ILE A 74 -7.18 -12.50 -5.92
CA ILE A 74 -6.54 -11.22 -5.62
C ILE A 74 -7.44 -10.45 -4.64
N PRO A 75 -6.90 -9.97 -3.51
CA PRO A 75 -7.65 -9.15 -2.56
C PRO A 75 -7.88 -7.75 -3.16
N TRP A 76 -8.90 -7.61 -4.00
CA TRP A 76 -9.22 -6.37 -4.71
C TRP A 76 -9.40 -5.17 -3.76
N GLY A 77 -9.90 -5.41 -2.54
CA GLY A 77 -9.97 -4.37 -1.51
C GLY A 77 -8.60 -3.78 -1.14
N LEU A 78 -7.56 -4.62 -1.02
CA LEU A 78 -6.19 -4.16 -0.78
C LEU A 78 -5.62 -3.45 -2.01
N VAL A 79 -5.90 -3.94 -3.21
CA VAL A 79 -5.46 -3.29 -4.46
C VAL A 79 -6.08 -1.90 -4.59
N ILE A 80 -7.38 -1.76 -4.34
CA ILE A 80 -8.09 -0.47 -4.37
C ILE A 80 -7.53 0.46 -3.30
N MET A 81 -7.27 -0.05 -2.08
CA MET A 81 -6.66 0.75 -1.01
C MET A 81 -5.25 1.21 -1.38
N GLY A 82 -4.42 0.34 -1.95
CA GLY A 82 -3.10 0.68 -2.48
C GLY A 82 -3.17 1.74 -3.57
N ALA A 83 -4.08 1.58 -4.54
CA ALA A 83 -4.33 2.56 -5.59
C ALA A 83 -4.74 3.93 -5.02
N SER A 84 -5.63 3.95 -4.02
CA SER A 84 -6.04 5.19 -3.34
C SER A 84 -4.87 5.90 -2.64
N LEU A 85 -3.95 5.14 -2.03
CA LEU A 85 -2.75 5.69 -1.41
C LEU A 85 -1.77 6.25 -2.43
N VAL A 86 -1.64 5.62 -3.60
CA VAL A 86 -0.83 6.14 -4.70
C VAL A 86 -1.39 7.46 -5.22
N VAL A 87 -2.72 7.56 -5.39
CA VAL A 87 -3.39 8.81 -5.76
C VAL A 87 -3.17 9.88 -4.69
N LEU A 88 -3.31 9.52 -3.41
CA LEU A 88 -3.03 10.42 -2.29
C LEU A 88 -1.57 10.89 -2.27
N LEU A 89 -0.61 9.99 -2.55
CA LEU A 89 0.81 10.32 -2.63
C LEU A 89 1.09 11.27 -3.79
N GLY A 90 0.48 11.02 -4.95
CA GLY A 90 0.54 11.91 -6.11
C GLY A 90 -0.01 13.30 -5.78
N TYR A 91 -1.15 13.37 -5.09
CA TYR A 91 -1.74 14.63 -4.62
C TYR A 91 -0.83 15.39 -3.64
N LEU A 92 -0.29 14.69 -2.63
CA LEU A 92 0.67 15.26 -1.66
C LEU A 92 1.93 15.76 -2.36
N TYR A 93 2.43 15.01 -3.35
CA TYR A 93 3.60 15.38 -4.14
C TYR A 93 3.38 16.65 -4.96
N ILE A 94 2.20 16.81 -5.59
CA ILE A 94 1.82 18.02 -6.34
C ILE A 94 1.76 19.25 -5.42
N LYS A 95 1.22 19.08 -4.21
CA LYS A 95 1.12 20.16 -3.22
C LYS A 95 2.49 20.60 -2.69
N HIS A 96 3.51 19.77 -2.81
CA HIS A 96 4.87 20.12 -2.45
C HIS A 96 5.61 20.80 -3.62
N GLU A 97 6.55 21.69 -3.30
CA GLU A 97 7.29 22.51 -4.28
C GLU A 97 7.98 21.69 -5.41
N GLY A 98 8.12 20.36 -5.24
CA GLY A 98 8.68 19.43 -6.23
C GLY A 98 7.75 18.98 -7.37
N GLY A 99 6.45 19.26 -7.31
CA GLY A 99 5.47 18.81 -8.32
C GLY A 99 5.30 19.76 -9.52
N TYR A 100 5.63 21.05 -9.37
CA TYR A 100 5.16 22.09 -10.30
C TYR A 100 5.86 22.12 -11.66
N LYS A 101 7.00 21.43 -11.83
CA LYS A 101 7.81 21.48 -13.06
C LYS A 101 7.90 20.18 -13.84
N ARG A 102 7.33 19.08 -13.34
CA ARG A 102 7.51 17.74 -13.92
C ARG A 102 6.18 17.19 -14.40
N ASN A 103 6.17 16.42 -15.49
CA ASN A 103 4.96 15.77 -15.97
C ASN A 103 4.35 14.87 -14.87
N ILE A 104 3.22 15.30 -14.33
CA ILE A 104 2.55 14.69 -13.18
C ILE A 104 2.20 13.22 -13.49
N LEU A 105 1.70 12.96 -14.71
CA LEU A 105 1.37 11.62 -15.19
C LEU A 105 2.56 10.66 -15.11
N TRP A 106 3.73 11.07 -15.59
CA TRP A 106 4.95 10.24 -15.56
C TRP A 106 5.42 9.96 -14.13
N THR A 107 5.24 10.92 -13.22
CA THR A 107 5.59 10.74 -11.80
C THR A 107 4.65 9.73 -11.14
N ILE A 108 3.35 9.85 -11.37
CA ILE A 108 2.35 8.90 -10.85
C ILE A 108 2.61 7.51 -11.41
N ILE A 109 2.79 7.37 -12.73
CA ILE A 109 3.06 6.08 -13.37
C ILE A 109 4.34 5.46 -12.81
N GLY A 110 5.44 6.21 -12.76
CA GLY A 110 6.72 5.72 -12.24
C GLY A 110 6.65 5.29 -10.78
N LEU A 111 6.00 6.10 -9.94
CA LEU A 111 5.76 5.77 -8.53
C LEU A 111 4.87 4.53 -8.38
N SER A 112 3.81 4.43 -9.18
CA SER A 112 2.90 3.28 -9.17
C SER A 112 3.64 2.01 -9.54
N ALA A 113 4.39 2.04 -10.64
CA ALA A 113 5.21 0.92 -11.09
C ALA A 113 6.23 0.53 -10.01
N PHE A 114 6.92 1.50 -9.40
CA PHE A 114 7.88 1.25 -8.33
C PHE A 114 7.23 0.56 -7.12
N LEU A 115 6.07 1.03 -6.67
CA LEU A 115 5.38 0.44 -5.51
C LEU A 115 4.82 -0.95 -5.81
N ILE A 116 4.27 -1.16 -7.01
CA ILE A 116 3.75 -2.47 -7.44
C ILE A 116 4.90 -3.48 -7.57
N LEU A 117 5.97 -3.12 -8.30
CA LEU A 117 7.13 -3.98 -8.50
C LEU A 117 7.87 -4.23 -7.19
N GLY A 118 8.07 -3.18 -6.38
CA GLY A 118 8.69 -3.28 -5.07
C GLY A 118 7.90 -4.20 -4.13
N GLY A 119 6.58 -4.02 -4.06
CA GLY A 119 5.70 -4.87 -3.28
C GLY A 119 5.75 -6.33 -3.75
N ALA A 120 5.68 -6.55 -5.07
CA ALA A 120 5.79 -7.87 -5.69
C ALA A 120 7.14 -8.54 -5.37
N LEU A 121 8.26 -7.83 -5.52
CA LEU A 121 9.59 -8.34 -5.19
C LEU A 121 9.70 -8.73 -3.71
N ILE A 122 9.25 -7.87 -2.80
CA ILE A 122 9.25 -8.17 -1.36
C ILE A 122 8.36 -9.39 -1.08
N SER A 123 7.29 -9.62 -1.87
CA SER A 123 6.39 -10.76 -1.64
C SER A 123 7.03 -12.11 -1.95
N VAL A 124 8.11 -12.12 -2.74
CA VAL A 124 8.93 -13.30 -3.01
C VAL A 124 9.98 -13.53 -1.93
N THR A 125 10.32 -12.50 -1.15
CA THR A 125 11.33 -12.63 -0.09
C THR A 125 10.80 -13.35 1.14
N GLN A 126 11.69 -14.03 1.88
CA GLN A 126 11.37 -14.76 3.12
C GLN A 126 10.89 -13.87 4.29
N MET A 127 10.69 -12.56 4.06
CA MET A 127 10.31 -11.61 5.10
C MET A 127 8.92 -11.92 5.66
N ASN A 128 7.97 -12.29 4.80
CA ASN A 128 6.60 -12.55 5.22
C ASN A 128 6.49 -13.84 6.03
N GLU A 129 7.21 -14.89 5.64
CA GLU A 129 7.29 -16.16 6.37
C GLU A 129 7.93 -15.96 7.76
N ARG A 130 8.95 -15.09 7.86
CA ARG A 130 9.58 -14.75 9.15
C ARG A 130 8.63 -13.97 10.06
N LEU A 131 7.82 -13.08 9.51
CA LEU A 131 6.77 -12.38 10.27
C LEU A 131 5.69 -13.37 10.73
N GLU A 132 5.25 -14.27 9.85
CA GLU A 132 4.20 -15.26 10.15
C GLU A 132 4.59 -16.18 11.31
N ARG A 133 5.86 -16.57 11.42
CA ARG A 133 6.34 -17.40 12.54
C ARG A 133 6.15 -16.75 13.91
N ARG A 134 5.87 -15.44 13.98
CA ARG A 134 5.55 -14.75 15.24
C ARG A 134 4.06 -14.96 15.59
N PRO A 135 3.73 -15.36 16.82
CA PRO A 135 2.38 -15.78 17.20
C PRO A 135 1.30 -14.69 17.02
N GLY A 136 1.66 -13.41 17.20
CA GLY A 136 0.74 -12.29 16.96
C GLY A 136 0.41 -12.06 15.48
N PHE A 137 1.40 -12.27 14.60
CA PHE A 137 1.22 -12.07 13.16
C PHE A 137 0.52 -13.25 12.50
N ASN A 138 0.75 -14.49 12.95
CA ASN A 138 0.06 -15.67 12.42
C ASN A 138 -1.47 -15.51 12.43
N ARG A 139 -2.05 -15.00 13.53
CA ARG A 139 -3.49 -14.73 13.62
C ARG A 139 -3.96 -13.67 12.62
N PHE A 140 -3.16 -12.62 12.42
CA PHE A 140 -3.47 -11.57 11.45
C PHE A 140 -3.48 -12.13 10.03
N TYR A 141 -2.44 -12.88 9.63
CA TYR A 141 -2.36 -13.49 8.31
C TYR A 141 -3.51 -14.47 8.05
N ASN A 142 -3.84 -15.35 9.00
CA ASN A 142 -4.94 -16.30 8.88
C ASN A 142 -6.31 -15.61 8.73
N LYS A 143 -6.62 -14.62 9.59
CA LYS A 143 -7.89 -13.86 9.49
C LYS A 143 -8.00 -13.09 8.18
N THR A 144 -6.87 -12.66 7.64
CA THR A 144 -6.80 -11.92 6.39
C THR A 144 -7.00 -12.89 5.22
N GLU A 145 -6.33 -14.04 5.22
CA GLU A 145 -6.51 -15.10 4.22
C GLU A 145 -7.96 -15.60 4.15
N GLU A 146 -8.62 -15.89 5.27
CA GLU A 146 -10.02 -16.33 5.31
C GLU A 146 -10.99 -15.34 4.65
N ARG A 147 -10.69 -14.04 4.71
CA ARG A 147 -11.52 -12.98 4.11
C ARG A 147 -11.33 -12.84 2.61
N PHE A 148 -10.16 -13.21 2.08
CA PHE A 148 -9.78 -12.93 0.70
C PHE A 148 -9.66 -14.19 -0.16
N VAL A 149 -9.47 -15.35 0.44
CA VAL A 149 -9.41 -16.67 -0.22
C VAL A 149 -10.41 -17.60 0.48
N PRO A 150 -11.71 -17.50 0.18
CA PRO A 150 -12.73 -18.33 0.82
C PRO A 150 -12.55 -19.81 0.46
N GLY A 151 -12.60 -20.69 1.46
CA GLY A 151 -12.57 -22.15 1.28
C GLY A 151 -11.25 -22.83 1.62
N GLN A 152 -10.19 -22.07 1.92
CA GLN A 152 -8.94 -22.62 2.46
C GLN A 152 -8.80 -22.23 3.93
N GLY A 153 -9.13 -23.17 4.82
CA GLY A 153 -9.02 -22.97 6.27
C GLY A 153 -7.58 -22.70 6.72
N PRO A 154 -7.40 -22.09 7.90
CA PRO A 154 -6.09 -21.67 8.38
C PRO A 154 -5.13 -22.85 8.54
N ARG A 155 -4.04 -22.86 7.75
CA ARG A 155 -2.97 -23.88 7.84
C ARG A 155 -2.20 -23.85 9.16
N GLY A 156 -2.39 -22.81 9.99
CA GLY A 156 -1.72 -22.64 11.28
C GLY A 156 -2.31 -23.44 12.46
N GLY A 157 -3.38 -24.20 12.24
CA GLY A 157 -3.93 -25.12 13.24
C GLY A 157 -3.20 -26.45 13.20
N ARG A 158 -2.56 -26.84 14.32
CA ARG A 158 -2.07 -28.21 14.56
C ARG A 158 -3.07 -29.23 14.03
N GLY A 159 -2.56 -30.25 13.34
CA GLY A 159 -3.34 -31.25 12.63
C GLY A 159 -4.59 -31.69 13.39
N ILE A 160 -5.75 -31.45 12.78
CA ILE A 160 -6.97 -32.18 13.09
C ILE A 160 -7.44 -32.75 11.77
N HIS A 161 -7.48 -34.08 11.75
CA HIS A 161 -7.95 -34.95 10.69
C HIS A 161 -9.03 -34.30 9.81
N ARG A 162 -8.72 -34.08 8.53
CA ARG A 162 -9.74 -34.29 7.50
C ARG A 162 -10.06 -35.78 7.55
N GLN A 163 -11.06 -36.17 8.34
CA GLN A 163 -11.69 -37.47 8.13
C GLN A 163 -12.21 -37.45 6.68
N PRO A 164 -11.80 -38.40 5.82
CA PRO A 164 -12.44 -38.54 4.52
C PRO A 164 -13.91 -38.86 4.77
N LEU A 165 -14.80 -38.10 4.11
CA LEU A 165 -16.23 -38.38 4.11
C LEU A 165 -16.45 -39.86 3.73
N PRO A 166 -17.29 -40.63 4.45
CA PRO A 166 -17.57 -41.99 4.06
C PRO A 166 -18.26 -41.97 2.69
N TYR A 167 -17.67 -42.68 1.73
CA TYR A 167 -18.25 -42.92 0.42
C TYR A 167 -19.57 -43.67 0.60
N ASN A 168 -20.68 -43.00 0.35
CA ASN A 168 -22.01 -43.58 0.38
C ASN A 168 -22.21 -44.40 -0.91
N TYR A 169 -21.91 -45.70 -0.85
CA TYR A 169 -22.36 -46.65 -1.88
C TYR A 169 -23.86 -46.85 -1.70
N GLY A 170 -24.66 -46.12 -2.48
CA GLY A 170 -26.10 -46.37 -2.59
C GLY A 170 -26.37 -47.80 -3.10
N PRO A 171 -27.49 -48.42 -2.69
CA PRO A 171 -27.76 -49.81 -3.03
C PRO A 171 -28.03 -49.96 -4.53
N GLN A 172 -27.29 -50.88 -5.15
CA GLN A 172 -27.63 -51.38 -6.48
C GLN A 172 -28.99 -52.07 -6.40
N ARG A 173 -29.94 -51.62 -7.22
CA ARG A 173 -31.14 -52.36 -7.60
C ARG A 173 -31.24 -52.39 -9.10
#